data_AF-A0A061GCD7-F1
#
_entry.id   AF-A0A061GCD7-F1
#
_cell.length_a   1.000
_cell.length_b   1.000
_cell.length_c   1.000
_cell.angle_alpha   90.00
_cell.angle_beta   90.00
_cell.angle_gamma   90.00
#
_symmetry.space_group_name_H-M   'P 1'
#
loop_
_entity.id
_entity.type
_entity.pdbx_description
1 polymer ?
#
loop_
_entity_poly.entity_id
_entity_poly.type
_entity_poly.pdbx_seq_one_letter_code
_entity_poly.pdbx_strand_id
1 'polypeptide(L)'
;MAMLLEDIVQSVEMWLKLMRKPQPYVDPDLDPVLLVPGIAGSILNAVDGQNGKEERVWVRILGADYKLRTKLWSRFDPSTGRTVSLDPSTSITVPEERYGLYAIDVLDPDMIIGRECVYYFHDMIVEMIKWGFQEGKTLFGFGYDFRQSNRLQETLDRLAAKLESVYKASGGKKINIISHSMGGLLIKCFMALHSDIFEKYVKNWIAIAAPFRGAPGYIASTFLNGMSFVDGWEQNFFISKWSMHQLLIECPSIYELMACPHFHWQHIPLLEIWREKQDPDGYPRIILESYHPGESIDIFKEALSGNSVDYDGEIVPLPFNLEILKWAKETQKVLSHAKVPSGVKFYNIYGINLETPHSVCYGSEETPVTHLQELPFFQPTYVCVDGDGTVPAESAKADGLHAEARVGVPAFEMESHQEKGLQVTSLKEEWEIVSEEQDNLDDVASRNPFVSSISVSQGGNQQSARSEAHATVIVHPQNEGKQHIELNAISVSIDA
;
A
#
# COMPACT_ATOMS: atom_id res chain seq x y z
N MET A 1 -36.10 -32.60 -29.44
CA MET A 1 -35.36 -31.43 -28.94
C MET A 1 -34.66 -31.68 -27.61
N ALA A 2 -35.22 -32.45 -26.66
CA ALA A 2 -34.54 -32.77 -25.40
C ALA A 2 -33.28 -33.65 -25.55
N MET A 3 -33.30 -34.70 -26.40
CA MET A 3 -32.12 -35.56 -26.63
C MET A 3 -30.90 -34.82 -27.23
N LEU A 4 -31.13 -33.78 -28.04
CA LEU A 4 -30.06 -33.01 -28.65
C LEU A 4 -29.34 -32.09 -27.65
N LEU A 5 -29.99 -31.72 -26.54
CA LEU A 5 -29.38 -30.89 -25.50
C LEU A 5 -28.45 -31.71 -24.60
N GLU A 6 -28.84 -32.94 -24.25
CA GLU A 6 -28.02 -33.84 -23.42
C GLU A 6 -26.72 -34.24 -24.12
N ASP A 7 -26.77 -34.54 -25.42
CA ASP A 7 -25.59 -34.89 -26.21
C ASP A 7 -24.61 -33.70 -26.37
N ILE A 8 -25.14 -32.47 -26.46
CA ILE A 8 -24.32 -31.24 -26.48
C ILE A 8 -23.67 -31.00 -25.12
N VAL A 9 -24.41 -31.17 -24.02
CA VAL A 9 -23.87 -31.01 -22.66
C VAL A 9 -22.77 -32.05 -22.37
N GLN A 10 -22.99 -33.32 -22.72
CA GLN A 10 -21.95 -34.35 -22.58
C GLN A 10 -20.71 -34.07 -23.43
N SER A 11 -20.90 -33.57 -24.66
CA SER A 11 -19.79 -33.21 -25.55
C SER A 11 -18.98 -32.04 -25.00
N VAL A 12 -19.64 -31.02 -24.45
CA VAL A 12 -18.98 -29.88 -23.78
C VAL A 12 -18.27 -30.32 -22.51
N GLU A 13 -18.86 -31.19 -21.69
CA GLU A 13 -18.20 -31.76 -20.51
C GLU A 13 -16.97 -32.60 -20.88
N MET A 14 -17.04 -33.40 -21.96
CA MET A 14 -15.90 -34.15 -22.46
C MET A 14 -14.81 -33.23 -23.00
N TRP A 15 -15.18 -32.15 -23.70
CA TRP A 15 -14.24 -31.17 -24.24
C TRP A 15 -13.55 -30.37 -23.12
N LEU A 16 -14.29 -30.02 -22.05
CA LEU A 16 -13.76 -29.43 -20.83
C LEU A 16 -12.84 -30.38 -20.06
N LYS A 17 -13.13 -31.69 -20.04
CA LYS A 17 -12.25 -32.72 -19.46
C LYS A 17 -10.98 -32.96 -20.30
N LEU A 18 -11.04 -32.74 -21.61
CA LEU A 18 -9.91 -32.88 -22.55
C LEU A 18 -8.99 -31.64 -22.57
N MET A 19 -9.51 -30.46 -22.22
CA MET A 19 -8.70 -29.30 -21.86
C MET A 19 -8.07 -29.53 -20.48
N ARG A 20 -7.07 -30.42 -20.40
CA ARG A 20 -6.12 -30.44 -19.29
C ARG A 20 -5.47 -29.06 -19.25
N LYS A 21 -5.94 -28.18 -18.36
CA LYS A 21 -5.17 -26.99 -17.98
C LYS A 21 -3.77 -27.51 -17.62
N PRO A 22 -2.69 -26.94 -18.21
CA PRO A 22 -1.35 -27.35 -17.83
C PRO A 22 -1.25 -27.25 -16.31
N GLN A 23 -0.82 -28.33 -15.66
CA GLN A 23 -0.59 -28.27 -14.22
C GLN A 23 0.48 -27.19 -14.01
N PRO A 24 0.23 -26.22 -13.11
CA PRO A 24 1.22 -25.18 -12.83
C PRO A 24 2.53 -25.85 -12.40
N TYR A 25 3.66 -25.28 -12.85
CA TYR A 25 4.98 -25.71 -12.41
C TYR A 25 5.04 -25.65 -10.89
N VAL A 26 5.66 -26.64 -10.27
CA VAL A 26 5.76 -26.78 -8.83
C VAL A 26 7.20 -27.13 -8.49
N ASP A 27 7.82 -26.28 -7.68
CA ASP A 27 9.13 -26.55 -7.10
C ASP A 27 8.96 -26.94 -5.61
N PRO A 28 9.22 -28.22 -5.24
CA PRO A 28 9.09 -28.69 -3.86
C PRO A 28 10.19 -28.18 -2.93
N ASP A 29 11.30 -27.64 -3.46
CA ASP A 29 12.46 -27.24 -2.68
C ASP A 29 12.37 -25.80 -2.16
N LEU A 30 11.44 -25.00 -2.68
CA LEU A 30 11.17 -23.65 -2.19
C LEU A 30 10.82 -23.62 -0.69
N ASP A 31 11.37 -22.63 -0.01
CA ASP A 31 10.99 -22.28 1.36
C ASP A 31 9.65 -21.52 1.35
N PRO A 32 8.80 -21.70 2.38
CA PRO A 32 7.50 -21.05 2.40
C PRO A 32 7.60 -19.54 2.57
N VAL A 33 6.68 -18.83 1.93
CA VAL A 33 6.54 -17.38 1.99
C VAL A 33 5.19 -16.99 2.63
N LEU A 34 5.25 -16.04 3.55
CA LEU A 34 4.08 -15.38 4.12
C LEU A 34 4.08 -13.90 3.72
N LEU A 35 3.05 -13.50 2.97
CA LEU A 35 2.82 -12.12 2.55
C LEU A 35 2.00 -11.36 3.60
N VAL A 36 2.47 -10.18 3.99
CA VAL A 36 1.84 -9.34 5.02
C VAL A 36 1.61 -7.93 4.47
N PRO A 37 0.35 -7.45 4.43
CA PRO A 37 -0.02 -6.21 3.78
C PRO A 37 0.30 -4.97 4.60
N GLY A 38 0.18 -3.80 3.97
CA GLY A 38 0.24 -2.51 4.62
C GLY A 38 -1.11 -2.05 5.16
N ILE A 39 -1.15 -0.78 5.57
CA ILE A 39 -2.40 -0.12 5.95
C ILE A 39 -3.38 -0.14 4.78
N ALA A 40 -4.66 -0.40 5.06
CA ALA A 40 -5.71 -0.52 4.06
C ALA A 40 -5.54 -1.67 3.03
N GLY A 41 -4.46 -2.45 3.10
CA GLY A 41 -4.14 -3.52 2.15
C GLY A 41 -4.78 -4.89 2.47
N SER A 42 -5.82 -4.93 3.30
CA SER A 42 -6.57 -6.14 3.62
C SER A 42 -8.05 -5.91 3.40
N ILE A 43 -8.75 -6.89 2.81
CA ILE A 43 -10.21 -6.92 2.78
C ILE A 43 -10.75 -7.01 4.22
N LEU A 44 -11.80 -6.22 4.51
CA LEU A 44 -12.55 -6.29 5.76
C LEU A 44 -14.01 -6.64 5.48
N ASN A 45 -14.54 -7.59 6.25
CA ASN A 45 -15.95 -7.95 6.30
C ASN A 45 -16.58 -7.43 7.59
N ALA A 46 -17.80 -6.90 7.48
CA ALA A 46 -18.67 -6.70 8.63
C ALA A 46 -19.49 -7.97 8.86
N VAL A 47 -19.56 -8.41 10.10
CA VAL A 47 -20.33 -9.56 10.55
C VAL A 47 -21.43 -9.08 11.48
N ASP A 48 -22.67 -9.34 11.08
CA ASP A 48 -23.87 -9.07 11.87
C ASP A 48 -23.97 -10.06 13.04
N GLY A 49 -24.00 -9.55 14.27
CA GLY A 49 -24.02 -10.34 15.49
C GLY A 49 -25.32 -11.10 15.74
N GLN A 50 -26.42 -10.77 15.06
CA GLN A 50 -27.71 -11.46 15.21
C GLN A 50 -27.81 -12.69 14.32
N ASN A 51 -27.32 -12.61 13.09
CA ASN A 51 -27.50 -13.66 12.07
C ASN A 51 -26.19 -14.23 11.52
N GLY A 52 -25.04 -13.67 11.89
CA GLY A 52 -23.71 -14.11 11.44
C GLY A 52 -23.42 -13.81 9.96
N LYS A 53 -24.26 -13.02 9.29
CA LYS A 53 -24.08 -12.69 7.88
C LYS A 53 -22.87 -11.79 7.71
N GLU A 54 -21.99 -12.18 6.80
CA GLU A 54 -20.84 -11.38 6.41
C GLU A 54 -21.15 -10.51 5.19
N GLU A 55 -20.61 -9.29 5.19
CA GLU A 55 -20.64 -8.37 4.07
C GLU A 55 -19.27 -7.69 3.91
N ARG A 56 -18.69 -7.70 2.71
CA ARG A 56 -17.46 -6.93 2.43
C ARG A 56 -17.73 -5.44 2.55
N VAL A 57 -17.01 -4.78 3.44
CA VAL A 57 -17.10 -3.33 3.70
C VAL A 57 -15.84 -2.58 3.26
N TRP A 58 -14.72 -3.29 3.05
CA TRP A 58 -13.49 -2.74 2.49
C TRP A 58 -12.69 -3.84 1.76
N VAL A 59 -12.01 -3.59 0.65
CA VAL A 59 -12.23 -2.47 -0.26
C VAL A 59 -13.49 -2.75 -1.06
N ARG A 60 -14.24 -1.68 -1.32
CA ARG A 60 -15.49 -1.70 -2.08
C ARG A 60 -15.59 -0.37 -2.80
N ILE A 61 -15.99 -0.38 -4.06
CA ILE A 61 -16.32 0.84 -4.81
C ILE A 61 -17.82 1.13 -4.72
N LEU A 62 -18.66 0.13 -5.00
CA LEU A 62 -20.11 0.34 -5.03
C LEU A 62 -20.71 0.50 -3.62
N GLY A 63 -21.21 1.70 -3.33
CA GLY A 63 -21.81 2.05 -2.04
C GLY A 63 -20.78 2.18 -0.90
N ALA A 64 -19.51 2.41 -1.26
CA ALA A 64 -18.38 2.44 -0.34
C ALA A 64 -18.60 3.39 0.84
N ASP A 65 -18.98 4.64 0.57
CA ASP A 65 -19.20 5.66 1.60
C ASP A 65 -20.33 5.29 2.56
N TYR A 66 -21.48 4.82 2.04
CA TYR A 66 -22.60 4.39 2.87
C TYR A 66 -22.22 3.21 3.78
N LYS A 67 -21.53 2.21 3.23
CA LYS A 67 -21.09 1.04 4.00
C LYS A 67 -20.03 1.39 5.03
N LEU A 68 -19.10 2.28 4.69
CA LEU A 68 -18.12 2.77 5.65
C LEU A 68 -18.80 3.49 6.81
N ARG A 69 -19.72 4.41 6.53
CA ARG A 69 -20.43 5.17 7.58
C ARG A 69 -21.27 4.28 8.49
N THR A 70 -21.95 3.28 7.95
CA THR A 70 -22.89 2.43 8.70
C THR A 70 -22.24 1.22 9.37
N LYS A 71 -21.03 0.81 8.95
CA LYS A 71 -20.40 -0.43 9.44
C LYS A 71 -18.96 -0.28 9.89
N LEU A 72 -18.18 0.64 9.32
CA LEU A 72 -16.76 0.80 9.65
C LEU A 72 -16.47 2.00 10.54
N TRP A 73 -17.27 3.07 10.54
CA TRP A 73 -17.13 4.13 11.54
C TRP A 73 -17.06 3.52 12.93
N SER A 74 -16.08 3.96 13.68
CA SER A 74 -15.62 3.25 14.86
C SER A 74 -15.27 4.22 15.97
N ARG A 75 -15.13 3.67 17.17
CA ARG A 75 -14.60 4.34 18.34
C ARG A 75 -13.54 3.46 18.98
N PHE A 76 -12.48 4.09 19.45
CA PHE A 76 -11.47 3.41 20.25
C PHE A 76 -11.96 3.21 21.68
N ASP A 77 -11.89 1.97 22.15
CA ASP A 77 -12.12 1.59 23.53
C ASP A 77 -10.77 1.47 24.26
N PRO A 78 -10.41 2.42 25.14
CA PRO A 78 -9.13 2.41 25.84
C PRO A 78 -8.99 1.26 26.86
N SER A 79 -10.11 0.65 27.29
CA SER A 79 -10.08 -0.46 28.24
C SER A 79 -9.59 -1.76 27.60
N THR A 80 -9.89 -1.95 26.31
CA THR A 80 -9.50 -3.12 25.52
C THR A 80 -8.36 -2.81 24.56
N GLY A 81 -8.16 -1.54 24.21
CA GLY A 81 -7.21 -1.13 23.18
C GLY A 81 -7.70 -1.35 21.77
N ARG A 82 -9.00 -1.56 21.58
CA ARG A 82 -9.61 -1.93 20.31
C ARG A 82 -10.36 -0.76 19.70
N THR A 83 -10.28 -0.65 18.38
CA THR A 83 -11.21 0.15 17.59
C THR A 83 -12.42 -0.70 17.25
N VAL A 84 -13.58 -0.33 17.77
CA VAL A 84 -14.85 -1.08 17.61
C VAL A 84 -15.85 -0.27 16.79
N SER A 85 -16.70 -0.95 16.01
CA SER A 85 -17.73 -0.28 15.20
C SER A 85 -18.70 0.52 16.09
N LEU A 86 -19.21 1.65 15.57
CA LEU A 86 -20.28 2.41 16.23
C LEU A 86 -21.59 1.61 16.29
N ASP A 87 -21.81 0.67 15.37
CA ASP A 87 -22.88 -0.32 15.47
C ASP A 87 -22.44 -1.44 16.44
N PRO A 88 -23.01 -1.54 17.65
CA PRO A 88 -22.61 -2.54 18.64
C PRO A 88 -22.96 -3.96 18.23
N SER A 89 -23.83 -4.13 17.23
CA SER A 89 -24.18 -5.44 16.67
C SER A 89 -23.25 -5.88 15.54
N THR A 90 -22.34 -5.01 15.08
CA THR A 90 -21.41 -5.32 14.01
C THR A 90 -20.01 -5.59 14.56
N SER A 91 -19.41 -6.71 14.15
CA SER A 91 -17.98 -6.97 14.34
C SER A 91 -17.26 -6.98 13.00
N ILE A 92 -15.96 -6.67 13.01
CA ILE A 92 -15.16 -6.65 11.78
C ILE A 92 -14.21 -7.84 11.78
N THR A 93 -14.17 -8.55 10.65
CA THR A 93 -13.31 -9.70 10.43
C THR A 93 -12.50 -9.53 9.14
N VAL A 94 -11.45 -10.32 9.03
CA VAL A 94 -10.61 -10.38 7.83
C VAL A 94 -10.78 -11.77 7.23
N PRO A 95 -11.10 -11.88 5.94
CA PRO A 95 -11.25 -13.18 5.28
C PRO A 95 -9.95 -14.00 5.30
N GLU A 96 -10.05 -15.32 5.46
CA GLU A 96 -8.89 -16.24 5.53
C GLU A 96 -8.84 -17.24 4.35
N GLU A 97 -9.75 -17.11 3.39
CA GLU A 97 -9.81 -17.93 2.20
C GLU A 97 -8.50 -17.87 1.41
N ARG A 98 -8.29 -18.92 0.61
CA ARG A 98 -7.06 -19.07 -0.19
C ARG A 98 -5.82 -18.89 0.69
N TYR A 99 -5.89 -19.45 1.90
CA TYR A 99 -4.82 -19.41 2.90
C TYR A 99 -4.40 -17.98 3.28
N GLY A 100 -5.36 -17.06 3.33
CA GLY A 100 -5.18 -15.64 3.60
C GLY A 100 -4.70 -14.80 2.42
N LEU A 101 -4.49 -15.40 1.25
CA LEU A 101 -4.14 -14.65 0.03
C LEU A 101 -5.33 -13.88 -0.51
N TYR A 102 -6.56 -14.40 -0.36
CA TYR A 102 -7.75 -13.71 -0.87
C TYR A 102 -7.89 -12.29 -0.32
N ALA A 103 -7.62 -12.09 0.97
CA ALA A 103 -7.74 -10.80 1.62
C ALA A 103 -6.74 -9.74 1.11
N ILE A 104 -5.66 -10.13 0.43
CA ILE A 104 -4.55 -9.24 0.09
C ILE A 104 -4.22 -9.23 -1.41
N ASP A 105 -4.83 -10.11 -2.21
CA ASP A 105 -4.58 -10.30 -3.64
C ASP A 105 -5.13 -9.13 -4.48
N VAL A 106 -6.45 -9.11 -4.65
CA VAL A 106 -7.20 -8.05 -5.35
C VAL A 106 -8.18 -7.46 -4.35
N LEU A 107 -8.04 -6.18 -4.02
CA LEU A 107 -8.74 -5.60 -2.87
C LEU A 107 -10.24 -5.41 -3.10
N ASP A 108 -10.66 -5.15 -4.34
CA ASP A 108 -12.08 -5.21 -4.73
C ASP A 108 -12.30 -6.27 -5.82
N PRO A 109 -12.53 -7.54 -5.44
CA PRO A 109 -12.66 -8.63 -6.40
C PRO A 109 -14.00 -8.60 -7.17
N ASP A 110 -15.00 -7.82 -6.74
CA ASP A 110 -16.27 -7.70 -7.45
C ASP A 110 -16.17 -6.69 -8.61
N MET A 111 -15.08 -5.92 -8.70
CA MET A 111 -14.84 -5.04 -9.82
C MET A 111 -14.39 -5.86 -11.04
N ILE A 112 -15.28 -5.95 -12.04
CA ILE A 112 -15.04 -6.75 -13.26
C ILE A 112 -14.28 -5.93 -14.33
N ILE A 113 -14.56 -4.63 -14.43
CA ILE A 113 -13.92 -3.69 -15.38
C ILE A 113 -12.97 -2.81 -14.58
N GLY A 114 -11.71 -2.66 -15.00
CA GLY A 114 -10.71 -1.85 -14.29
C GLY A 114 -10.08 -2.55 -13.08
N ARG A 115 -10.20 -3.88 -13.00
CA ARG A 115 -9.77 -4.70 -11.86
C ARG A 115 -8.29 -4.54 -11.50
N GLU A 116 -7.46 -4.25 -12.49
CA GLU A 116 -6.05 -3.94 -12.36
C GLU A 116 -5.77 -2.75 -11.43
N CYS A 117 -6.68 -1.77 -11.36
CA CYS A 117 -6.53 -0.59 -10.49
C CYS A 117 -6.67 -0.92 -9.00
N VAL A 118 -7.12 -2.13 -8.64
CA VAL A 118 -7.25 -2.60 -7.26
C VAL A 118 -6.40 -3.85 -6.99
N TYR A 119 -5.46 -4.15 -7.89
CA TYR A 119 -4.43 -5.13 -7.62
C TYR A 119 -3.52 -4.63 -6.51
N TYR A 120 -3.26 -5.51 -5.54
CA TYR A 120 -2.33 -5.19 -4.47
C TYR A 120 -1.17 -6.17 -4.41
N PHE A 121 -1.37 -7.39 -3.92
CA PHE A 121 -0.36 -8.45 -4.04
C PHE A 121 -0.50 -9.29 -5.32
N HIS A 122 -1.48 -9.00 -6.17
CA HIS A 122 -1.85 -9.83 -7.32
C HIS A 122 -0.67 -10.21 -8.20
N ASP A 123 0.07 -9.22 -8.70
CA ASP A 123 1.15 -9.47 -9.65
C ASP A 123 2.29 -10.27 -8.99
N MET A 124 2.61 -9.97 -7.72
CA MET A 124 3.60 -10.77 -6.99
C MET A 124 3.14 -12.21 -6.78
N ILE A 125 1.87 -12.43 -6.42
CA ILE A 125 1.31 -13.78 -6.24
C ILE A 125 1.37 -14.55 -7.57
N VAL A 126 0.98 -13.92 -8.68
CA VAL A 126 1.02 -14.50 -10.02
C VAL A 126 2.45 -14.88 -10.42
N GLU A 127 3.42 -13.99 -10.23
CA GLU A 127 4.82 -14.27 -10.54
C GLU A 127 5.40 -15.38 -9.66
N MET A 128 5.11 -15.38 -8.36
CA MET A 128 5.55 -16.46 -7.47
C MET A 128 4.97 -17.81 -7.88
N ILE A 129 3.70 -17.89 -8.28
CA ILE A 129 3.11 -19.14 -8.80
C ILE A 129 3.85 -19.59 -10.06
N LYS A 130 4.22 -18.67 -10.97
CA LYS A 130 5.04 -19.00 -12.16
C LYS A 130 6.42 -19.55 -11.77
N TRP A 131 7.02 -19.06 -10.68
CA TRP A 131 8.30 -19.55 -10.16
C TRP A 131 8.21 -20.91 -9.45
N GLY A 132 7.00 -21.48 -9.28
CA GLY A 132 6.81 -22.80 -8.70
C GLY A 132 6.23 -22.81 -7.28
N PHE A 133 5.86 -21.65 -6.73
CA PHE A 133 5.19 -21.57 -5.44
C PHE A 133 3.76 -22.14 -5.50
N GLN A 134 3.31 -22.72 -4.38
CA GLN A 134 1.99 -23.32 -4.25
C GLN A 134 1.25 -22.72 -3.06
N GLU A 135 0.06 -22.21 -3.33
CA GLU A 135 -0.84 -21.72 -2.30
C GLU A 135 -1.16 -22.81 -1.28
N GLY A 136 -1.11 -22.47 0.01
CA GLY A 136 -1.42 -23.42 1.08
C GLY A 136 -0.32 -24.43 1.39
N LYS A 137 0.80 -24.39 0.66
CA LYS A 137 1.99 -25.23 0.91
C LYS A 137 3.27 -24.43 1.02
N THR A 138 3.54 -23.53 0.08
CA THR A 138 4.72 -22.64 0.08
C THR A 138 4.37 -21.17 -0.10
N LEU A 139 3.12 -20.80 -0.37
CA LEU A 139 2.67 -19.41 -0.48
C LEU A 139 1.41 -19.18 0.35
N PHE A 140 1.45 -18.14 1.18
CA PHE A 140 0.40 -17.82 2.15
C PHE A 140 0.26 -16.30 2.30
N GLY A 141 -0.93 -15.85 2.68
CA GLY A 141 -1.19 -14.45 3.04
C GLY A 141 -1.60 -14.31 4.50
N PHE A 142 -1.40 -13.13 5.07
CA PHE A 142 -1.88 -12.75 6.39
C PHE A 142 -2.48 -11.34 6.34
N GLY A 143 -3.76 -11.27 5.96
CA GLY A 143 -4.54 -10.05 6.15
C GLY A 143 -4.81 -9.78 7.63
N TYR A 144 -4.93 -8.50 8.00
CA TYR A 144 -5.26 -8.08 9.36
C TYR A 144 -6.13 -6.81 9.36
N ASP A 145 -6.81 -6.55 10.48
CA ASP A 145 -7.61 -5.33 10.62
C ASP A 145 -6.66 -4.15 10.81
N PHE A 146 -6.37 -3.46 9.70
CA PHE A 146 -5.42 -2.36 9.64
C PHE A 146 -5.83 -1.14 10.48
N ARG A 147 -7.05 -1.10 11.03
CA ARG A 147 -7.50 -0.03 11.92
C ARG A 147 -6.87 -0.16 13.31
N GLN A 148 -6.56 -1.39 13.72
CA GLN A 148 -6.06 -1.71 15.06
C GLN A 148 -4.58 -1.35 15.23
N SER A 149 -4.13 -1.32 16.48
CA SER A 149 -2.71 -1.16 16.82
C SER A 149 -1.88 -2.33 16.28
N ASN A 150 -0.66 -2.05 15.80
CA ASN A 150 0.29 -3.07 15.37
C ASN A 150 0.79 -3.98 16.51
N ARG A 151 0.45 -3.66 17.77
CA ARG A 151 0.73 -4.50 18.95
C ARG A 151 -0.53 -5.00 19.65
N LEU A 152 -1.68 -4.96 18.99
CA LEU A 152 -2.92 -5.53 19.55
C LEU A 152 -2.75 -7.05 19.73
N GLN A 153 -2.97 -7.54 20.96
CA GLN A 153 -2.67 -8.93 21.32
C GLN A 153 -3.38 -9.94 20.43
N GLU A 154 -4.66 -9.72 20.10
CA GLU A 154 -5.43 -10.63 19.25
C GLU A 154 -4.84 -10.76 17.84
N THR A 155 -4.25 -9.69 17.30
CA THR A 155 -3.59 -9.73 15.98
C THR A 155 -2.26 -10.48 16.07
N LEU A 156 -1.49 -10.26 17.15
CA LEU A 156 -0.23 -10.97 17.39
C LEU A 156 -0.46 -12.48 17.61
N ASP A 157 -1.49 -12.85 18.37
CA ASP A 157 -1.86 -14.25 18.60
C ASP A 157 -2.27 -14.94 17.30
N ARG A 158 -3.06 -14.27 16.45
CA ARG A 158 -3.40 -14.76 15.11
C ARG A 158 -2.16 -14.92 14.23
N LEU A 159 -1.21 -13.99 14.29
CA LEU A 159 0.05 -14.10 13.55
C LEU A 159 0.89 -15.28 14.05
N ALA A 160 0.98 -15.49 15.36
CA ALA A 160 1.68 -16.65 15.93
C ALA A 160 1.06 -17.98 15.45
N ALA A 161 -0.28 -18.09 15.51
CA ALA A 161 -1.00 -19.26 15.01
C ALA A 161 -0.79 -19.46 13.50
N LYS A 162 -0.78 -18.35 12.73
CA LYS A 162 -0.51 -18.39 11.29
C LYS A 162 0.88 -18.94 11.00
N LEU A 163 1.92 -18.42 11.66
CA LEU A 163 3.30 -18.90 11.50
C LEU A 163 3.43 -20.39 11.81
N GLU A 164 2.80 -20.87 12.89
CA GLU A 164 2.79 -22.29 13.19
C GLU A 164 2.09 -23.12 12.11
N SER A 165 0.93 -22.65 11.61
CA SER A 165 0.18 -23.35 10.56
C SER A 165 0.97 -23.45 9.26
N VAL A 166 1.65 -22.38 8.86
CA VAL A 166 2.50 -22.33 7.66
C VAL A 166 3.66 -23.29 7.83
N TYR A 167 4.37 -23.22 8.96
CA TYR A 167 5.50 -24.12 9.24
C TYR A 167 5.10 -25.61 9.14
N LYS A 168 3.93 -25.98 9.68
CA LYS A 168 3.39 -27.35 9.57
C LYS A 168 3.04 -27.72 8.13
N ALA A 169 2.32 -26.85 7.41
CA ALA A 169 1.90 -27.08 6.03
C ALA A 169 3.10 -27.22 5.07
N SER A 170 4.21 -26.56 5.40
CA SER A 170 5.45 -26.56 4.62
C SER A 170 6.45 -27.64 5.06
N GLY A 171 6.01 -28.66 5.81
CA GLY A 171 6.85 -29.80 6.20
C GLY A 171 7.97 -29.44 7.19
N GLY A 172 7.78 -28.39 7.99
CA GLY A 172 8.76 -27.93 8.98
C GLY A 172 9.86 -27.02 8.43
N LYS A 173 9.69 -26.47 7.22
CA LYS A 173 10.59 -25.43 6.70
C LYS A 173 10.29 -24.09 7.38
N LYS A 174 11.35 -23.37 7.75
CA LYS A 174 11.24 -21.99 8.26
C LYS A 174 10.77 -21.01 7.17
N ILE A 175 10.12 -19.93 7.59
CA ILE A 175 9.31 -19.06 6.74
C ILE A 175 10.07 -17.80 6.32
N ASN A 176 9.90 -17.42 5.06
CA ASN A 176 10.27 -16.11 4.54
C ASN A 176 9.07 -15.18 4.67
N ILE A 177 9.17 -14.14 5.49
CA ILE A 177 8.11 -13.13 5.61
C ILE A 177 8.42 -11.99 4.63
N ILE A 178 7.46 -11.62 3.80
CA ILE A 178 7.50 -10.41 2.98
C ILE A 178 6.39 -9.49 3.47
N SER A 179 6.78 -8.35 4.05
CA SER A 179 5.84 -7.37 4.58
C SER A 179 5.92 -6.06 3.81
N HIS A 180 4.78 -5.45 3.52
CA HIS A 180 4.70 -4.15 2.85
C HIS A 180 4.25 -3.04 3.81
N SER A 181 4.86 -1.86 3.71
CA SER A 181 4.45 -0.64 4.41
C SER A 181 4.24 -0.88 5.91
N MET A 182 3.08 -0.52 6.46
CA MET A 182 2.74 -0.72 7.87
C MET A 182 2.82 -2.19 8.34
N GLY A 183 2.69 -3.17 7.45
CA GLY A 183 2.91 -4.57 7.78
C GLY A 183 4.32 -4.83 8.32
N GLY A 184 5.31 -4.03 7.91
CA GLY A 184 6.64 -4.06 8.50
C GLY A 184 6.68 -3.65 9.96
N LEU A 185 5.81 -2.70 10.38
CA LEU A 185 5.67 -2.31 11.79
C LEU A 185 4.99 -3.41 12.60
N LEU A 186 3.95 -4.04 12.06
CA LEU A 186 3.31 -5.22 12.68
C LEU A 186 4.32 -6.35 12.92
N ILE A 187 5.09 -6.71 11.90
CA ILE A 187 6.12 -7.75 12.03
C ILE A 187 7.19 -7.37 13.04
N LYS A 188 7.62 -6.09 13.05
CA LYS A 188 8.60 -5.61 14.03
C LYS A 188 8.07 -5.63 15.46
N CYS A 189 6.81 -5.26 15.69
CA CYS A 189 6.13 -5.38 16.97
C CYS A 189 6.08 -6.85 17.43
N PHE A 190 5.64 -7.74 16.54
CA PHE A 190 5.59 -9.17 16.82
C PHE A 190 6.97 -9.74 17.17
N MET A 191 8.01 -9.40 16.39
CA MET A 191 9.38 -9.81 16.66
C MET A 191 9.89 -9.32 18.03
N ALA A 192 9.54 -8.09 18.42
CA ALA A 192 9.96 -7.53 19.70
C ALA A 192 9.26 -8.17 20.91
N LEU A 193 7.97 -8.52 20.76
CA LEU A 193 7.14 -9.05 21.86
C LEU A 193 7.15 -10.59 21.94
N HIS A 194 7.37 -11.27 20.81
CA HIS A 194 7.33 -12.72 20.65
C HIS A 194 8.59 -13.24 19.93
N SER A 195 9.76 -12.77 20.36
CA SER A 195 11.06 -13.08 19.76
C SER A 195 11.34 -14.59 19.65
N ASP A 196 10.90 -15.39 20.63
CA ASP A 196 11.08 -16.84 20.68
C ASP A 196 10.26 -17.54 19.58
N ILE A 197 9.00 -17.13 19.39
CA ILE A 197 8.13 -17.61 18.30
C ILE A 197 8.71 -17.19 16.95
N PHE A 198 9.13 -15.93 16.83
CA PHE A 198 9.73 -15.40 15.61
C PHE A 198 10.99 -16.17 15.22
N GLU A 199 11.93 -16.36 16.15
CA GLU A 199 13.16 -17.13 15.91
C GLU A 199 12.89 -18.60 15.58
N LYS A 200 11.86 -19.19 16.19
CA LYS A 200 11.47 -20.58 15.93
C LYS A 200 10.98 -20.78 14.49
N TYR A 201 10.12 -19.91 13.98
CA TYR A 201 9.43 -20.13 12.72
C TYR A 201 10.01 -19.37 11.52
N VAL A 202 10.68 -18.24 11.73
CA VAL A 202 11.12 -17.36 10.64
C VAL A 202 12.57 -17.66 10.24
N LYS A 203 12.81 -17.63 8.92
CA LYS A 203 14.13 -17.74 8.28
C LYS A 203 14.64 -16.37 7.86
N ASN A 204 13.84 -15.68 7.05
CA ASN A 204 14.15 -14.37 6.51
C ASN A 204 12.93 -13.46 6.69
N TRP A 205 13.17 -12.18 6.94
CA TRP A 205 12.16 -11.13 6.87
C TRP A 205 12.61 -10.05 5.89
N ILE A 206 11.78 -9.78 4.89
CA ILE A 206 11.95 -8.74 3.89
C ILE A 206 10.87 -7.69 4.15
N ALA A 207 11.28 -6.50 4.58
CA ALA A 207 10.41 -5.34 4.70
C ALA A 207 10.51 -4.48 3.44
N ILE A 208 9.36 -4.15 2.84
CA ILE A 208 9.25 -3.30 1.66
C ILE A 208 8.52 -2.02 2.06
N ALA A 209 9.14 -0.86 1.83
CA ALA A 209 8.55 0.46 2.06
C ALA A 209 8.01 0.70 3.48
N ALA A 210 8.63 0.07 4.50
CA ALA A 210 8.12 0.13 5.87
C ALA A 210 8.44 1.48 6.55
N PRO A 211 7.44 2.23 7.05
CA PRO A 211 7.66 3.56 7.66
C PRO A 211 8.15 3.45 9.11
N PHE A 212 9.39 2.99 9.33
CA PHE A 212 9.90 2.70 10.67
C PHE A 212 9.92 3.90 11.63
N ARG A 213 9.90 5.14 11.11
CA ARG A 213 9.78 6.39 11.90
C ARG A 213 8.54 7.21 11.56
N GLY A 214 7.59 6.62 10.83
CA GLY A 214 6.35 7.26 10.40
C GLY A 214 6.43 7.89 9.01
N ALA A 215 5.32 8.47 8.59
CA ALA A 215 5.15 9.21 7.32
C ALA A 215 4.63 10.61 7.64
N PRO A 216 5.49 11.54 8.08
CA PRO A 216 5.09 12.73 8.82
C PRO A 216 4.07 13.64 8.11
N GLY A 217 4.38 14.08 6.89
CA GLY A 217 3.55 15.03 6.15
C GLY A 217 2.19 14.43 5.77
N TYR A 218 2.19 13.19 5.30
CA TYR A 218 0.98 12.48 4.88
C TYR A 218 0.05 12.17 6.07
N ILE A 219 0.61 11.80 7.23
CA ILE A 219 -0.19 11.51 8.43
C ILE A 219 -0.72 12.79 9.08
N ALA A 220 0.05 13.88 9.07
CA ALA A 220 -0.42 15.17 9.57
C ALA A 220 -1.61 15.71 8.76
N SER A 221 -1.58 15.60 7.42
CA SER A 221 -2.73 15.96 6.58
C SER A 221 -3.89 14.96 6.73
N THR A 222 -3.62 13.67 6.94
CA THR A 222 -4.66 12.68 7.24
C THR A 222 -5.47 13.07 8.49
N PHE A 223 -4.82 13.55 9.55
CA PHE A 223 -5.51 13.99 10.77
C PHE A 223 -6.34 15.27 10.57
N LEU A 224 -5.92 16.18 9.70
CA LEU A 224 -6.61 17.46 9.54
C LEU A 224 -7.66 17.39 8.43
N ASN A 225 -7.32 16.84 7.27
CA ASN A 225 -8.17 16.90 6.06
C ASN A 225 -8.77 15.55 5.66
N GLY A 226 -8.38 14.46 6.32
CA GLY A 226 -8.67 13.11 5.88
C GLY A 226 -7.81 12.68 4.70
N MET A 227 -8.14 11.51 4.14
CA MET A 227 -7.48 10.98 2.95
C MET A 227 -8.48 10.48 1.93
N SER A 228 -8.07 10.48 0.66
CA SER A 228 -8.75 9.79 -0.44
C SER A 228 -7.75 8.84 -1.08
N PHE A 229 -8.19 7.64 -1.44
CA PHE A 229 -7.37 6.63 -2.12
C PHE A 229 -7.55 6.67 -3.66
N VAL A 230 -8.34 7.61 -4.15
CA VAL A 230 -8.65 7.83 -5.57
C VAL A 230 -8.52 9.32 -5.84
N ASP A 231 -7.96 9.71 -6.98
CA ASP A 231 -7.81 11.10 -7.41
C ASP A 231 -8.76 11.46 -8.56
N GLY A 232 -9.11 12.74 -8.70
CA GLY A 232 -9.97 13.23 -9.78
C GLY A 232 -11.47 12.95 -9.57
N TRP A 233 -12.22 12.82 -10.68
CA TRP A 233 -13.70 12.79 -10.66
C TRP A 233 -14.27 11.51 -10.03
N GLU A 234 -13.46 10.45 -9.99
CA GLU A 234 -13.79 9.14 -9.41
C GLU A 234 -13.94 9.18 -7.88
N GLN A 235 -13.40 10.22 -7.23
CA GLN A 235 -13.61 10.48 -5.79
C GLN A 235 -15.09 10.52 -5.40
N ASN A 236 -15.97 10.96 -6.31
CA ASN A 236 -17.41 11.07 -6.06
C ASN A 236 -18.12 9.71 -5.96
N PHE A 237 -17.49 8.65 -6.48
CA PHE A 237 -18.02 7.29 -6.41
C PHE A 237 -17.38 6.47 -5.28
N PHE A 238 -16.36 7.04 -4.61
CA PHE A 238 -15.62 6.40 -3.54
C PHE A 238 -15.97 6.99 -2.16
N ILE A 239 -15.27 6.55 -1.11
CA ILE A 239 -15.46 7.09 0.24
C ILE A 239 -15.05 8.56 0.26
N SER A 240 -15.93 9.44 0.75
CA SER A 240 -15.60 10.85 0.88
C SER A 240 -14.44 11.07 1.87
N LYS A 241 -13.60 12.08 1.61
CA LYS A 241 -12.48 12.44 2.50
C LYS A 241 -12.93 12.62 3.94
N TRP A 242 -14.11 13.23 4.15
CA TRP A 242 -14.68 13.41 5.47
C TRP A 242 -15.11 12.09 6.11
N SER A 243 -15.86 11.23 5.42
CA SER A 243 -16.22 9.91 5.98
C SER A 243 -14.98 9.10 6.35
N MET A 244 -13.93 9.14 5.52
CA MET A 244 -12.66 8.48 5.80
C MET A 244 -11.96 9.10 7.02
N HIS A 245 -11.88 10.43 7.09
CA HIS A 245 -11.31 11.16 8.24
C HIS A 245 -11.89 10.68 9.58
N GLN A 246 -13.23 10.55 9.65
CA GLN A 246 -13.93 10.13 10.87
C GLN A 246 -13.61 8.68 11.27
N LEU A 247 -13.34 7.81 10.30
CA LEU A 247 -12.82 6.46 10.58
C LEU A 247 -11.39 6.53 11.14
N LEU A 248 -10.52 7.27 10.48
CA LEU A 248 -9.08 7.25 10.72
C LEU A 248 -8.69 7.90 12.05
N ILE A 249 -9.43 8.91 12.52
CA ILE A 249 -9.20 9.54 13.83
C ILE A 249 -9.28 8.52 14.99
N GLU A 250 -10.04 7.44 14.83
CA GLU A 250 -10.23 6.41 15.84
C GLU A 250 -9.42 5.13 15.55
N CYS A 251 -8.46 5.18 14.61
CA CYS A 251 -7.60 4.05 14.26
C CYS A 251 -6.20 4.19 14.90
N PRO A 252 -5.82 3.35 15.89
CA PRO A 252 -4.47 3.32 16.44
C PRO A 252 -3.34 3.21 15.43
N SER A 253 -3.55 2.51 14.33
CA SER A 253 -2.58 2.40 13.24
C SER A 253 -2.15 3.75 12.69
N ILE A 254 -3.06 4.72 12.57
CA ILE A 254 -2.75 6.06 12.03
C ILE A 254 -1.84 6.85 12.99
N TYR A 255 -2.08 6.74 14.29
CA TYR A 255 -1.24 7.38 15.31
C TYR A 255 0.15 6.73 15.37
N GLU A 256 0.25 5.43 15.09
CA GLU A 256 1.52 4.71 15.02
C GLU A 256 2.37 5.08 13.80
N LEU A 257 1.77 5.73 12.80
CA LEU A 257 2.45 6.26 11.62
C LEU A 257 2.86 7.74 11.77
N MET A 258 2.53 8.40 12.88
CA MET A 258 2.99 9.76 13.18
C MET A 258 4.52 9.84 13.22
N ALA A 259 5.05 11.03 12.93
CA ALA A 259 6.48 11.28 13.04
C ALA A 259 7.01 10.93 14.43
N CYS A 260 8.05 10.10 14.49
CA CYS A 260 8.66 9.74 15.78
C CYS A 260 9.33 10.99 16.41
N PRO A 261 8.87 11.49 17.57
CA PRO A 261 9.38 12.73 18.16
C PRO A 261 10.77 12.57 18.78
N HIS A 262 11.22 11.34 19.00
CA HIS A 262 12.53 11.01 19.57
C HIS A 262 13.55 10.57 18.52
N PHE A 263 13.16 10.61 17.24
CA PHE A 263 14.07 10.33 16.13
C PHE A 263 14.79 11.60 15.69
N HIS A 264 16.09 11.48 15.43
CA HIS A 264 16.91 12.59 14.95
C HIS A 264 16.80 12.65 13.43
N TRP A 265 15.77 13.34 12.95
CA TRP A 265 15.58 13.59 11.52
C TRP A 265 16.67 14.52 10.97
N GLN A 266 17.11 14.30 9.73
CA GLN A 266 18.02 15.21 9.03
C GLN A 266 17.40 16.61 8.91
N HIS A 267 16.13 16.67 8.54
CA HIS A 267 15.29 17.85 8.60
C HIS A 267 14.11 17.51 9.49
N ILE A 268 13.80 18.34 10.48
CA ILE A 268 12.69 18.01 11.40
C ILE A 268 11.37 18.23 10.65
N PRO A 269 10.45 17.24 10.61
CA PRO A 269 9.16 17.44 9.97
C PRO A 269 8.34 18.46 10.76
N LEU A 270 7.75 19.42 10.05
CA LEU A 270 6.99 20.53 10.62
C LEU A 270 5.52 20.46 10.19
N LEU A 271 4.64 20.88 11.10
CA LEU A 271 3.32 21.40 10.76
C LEU A 271 3.45 22.91 10.70
N GLU A 272 3.21 23.51 9.55
CA GLU A 272 3.34 24.95 9.34
C GLU A 272 1.98 25.57 9.04
N ILE A 273 1.74 26.77 9.57
CA ILE A 273 0.46 27.46 9.41
C ILE A 273 0.71 28.95 9.23
N TRP A 274 0.23 29.51 8.12
CA TRP A 274 0.15 30.96 7.92
C TRP A 274 -0.97 31.52 8.80
N ARG A 275 -0.63 32.44 9.70
CA ARG A 275 -1.51 32.92 10.76
C ARG A 275 -1.53 34.44 10.77
N GLU A 276 -2.72 35.03 10.87
CA GLU A 276 -2.88 36.45 11.11
C GLU A 276 -2.80 36.72 12.61
N LYS A 277 -1.88 37.60 13.02
CA LYS A 277 -1.74 38.06 14.41
C LYS A 277 -1.69 39.58 14.47
N GLN A 278 -2.13 40.15 15.58
CA GLN A 278 -1.91 41.57 15.84
C GLN A 278 -0.46 41.78 16.30
N ASP A 279 0.22 42.75 15.70
CA ASP A 279 1.50 43.22 16.18
C ASP A 279 1.33 44.05 17.49
N PRO A 280 2.43 44.45 18.17
CA PRO A 280 2.34 45.25 19.39
C PRO A 280 1.63 46.59 19.24
N ASP A 281 1.54 47.11 18.01
CA ASP A 281 0.91 48.37 17.66
C ASP A 281 -0.56 48.20 17.21
N GLY A 282 -1.06 46.96 17.16
CA GLY A 282 -2.43 46.60 16.82
C GLY A 282 -2.71 46.38 15.33
N TYR A 283 -1.69 46.38 14.47
CA TYR A 283 -1.85 46.10 13.04
C TYR A 283 -1.79 44.59 12.76
N PRO A 284 -2.61 44.08 11.82
CA PRO A 284 -2.55 42.69 11.42
C PRO A 284 -1.21 42.41 10.71
N ARG A 285 -0.51 41.39 11.18
CA ARG A 285 0.72 40.86 10.61
C ARG A 285 0.54 39.37 10.38
N ILE A 286 0.86 38.96 9.16
CA ILE A 286 0.83 37.55 8.78
C ILE A 286 2.20 36.95 9.07
N ILE A 287 2.20 35.81 9.76
CA ILE A 287 3.42 35.07 10.12
C ILE A 287 3.24 33.59 9.80
N LEU A 288 4.32 32.92 9.45
CA LEU A 288 4.37 31.47 9.37
C LEU A 288 4.72 30.91 10.76
N GLU A 289 3.80 30.21 11.39
CA GLU A 289 4.05 29.44 12.60
C GLU A 289 4.49 28.02 12.22
N SER A 290 5.60 27.53 12.77
CA SER A 290 6.11 26.18 12.50
C SER A 290 6.13 25.39 13.81
N TYR A 291 5.51 24.21 13.81
CA TYR A 291 5.36 23.34 14.98
C TYR A 291 6.10 22.02 14.76
N HIS A 292 6.96 21.65 15.69
CA HIS A 292 7.61 20.35 15.72
C HIS A 292 6.60 19.22 16.02
N PRO A 293 6.93 17.94 15.78
CA PRO A 293 5.96 16.83 15.95
C PRO A 293 5.36 16.69 17.36
N GLY A 294 6.07 17.14 18.39
CA GLY A 294 5.53 17.19 19.76
C GLY A 294 4.53 18.33 19.98
N GLU A 295 4.77 19.48 19.34
CA GLU A 295 3.97 20.70 19.47
C GLU A 295 2.72 20.64 18.59
N SER A 296 2.80 19.96 17.43
CA SER A 296 1.67 19.77 16.52
C SER A 296 0.49 19.03 17.16
N ILE A 297 0.73 18.27 18.24
CA ILE A 297 -0.32 17.60 19.01
C ILE A 297 -1.34 18.60 19.57
N ASP A 298 -0.89 19.75 20.08
CA ASP A 298 -1.80 20.77 20.61
C ASP A 298 -2.61 21.42 19.50
N ILE A 299 -2.04 21.56 18.31
CA ILE A 299 -2.75 22.03 17.12
C ILE A 299 -3.83 21.03 16.71
N PHE A 300 -3.53 19.73 16.63
CA PHE A 300 -4.54 18.71 16.30
C PHE A 300 -5.70 18.70 17.30
N LYS A 301 -5.39 18.81 18.61
CA LYS A 301 -6.41 18.89 19.67
C LYS A 301 -7.32 20.10 19.49
N GLU A 302 -6.78 21.27 19.21
CA GLU A 302 -7.57 22.49 19.05
C GLU A 302 -8.39 22.47 17.76
N ALA A 303 -7.77 22.10 16.64
CA ALA A 303 -8.41 22.03 15.34
C ALA A 303 -9.57 21.05 15.31
N LEU A 304 -9.43 19.91 16.01
CA LEU A 304 -10.43 18.84 16.04
C LEU A 304 -11.31 18.88 17.31
N SER A 305 -11.22 19.93 18.13
CA SER A 305 -11.97 20.02 19.40
C SER A 305 -13.49 19.96 19.22
N GLY A 306 -14.01 20.48 18.10
CA GLY A 306 -15.42 20.41 17.72
C GLY A 306 -15.78 19.28 16.76
N ASN A 307 -14.85 18.36 16.45
CA ASN A 307 -15.10 17.31 15.47
C ASN A 307 -16.13 16.29 16.00
N SER A 308 -17.17 16.04 15.21
CA SER A 308 -18.23 15.10 15.54
C SER A 308 -18.92 14.58 14.28
N VAL A 309 -19.65 13.47 14.42
CA VAL A 309 -20.50 12.91 13.38
C VAL A 309 -21.92 12.70 13.90
N ASP A 310 -22.90 12.86 13.02
CA ASP A 310 -24.25 12.36 13.25
C ASP A 310 -24.29 10.88 12.85
N TYR A 311 -24.55 10.02 13.82
CA TYR A 311 -24.73 8.59 13.64
C TYR A 311 -26.10 8.18 14.16
N ASP A 312 -27.02 7.85 13.24
CA ASP A 312 -28.41 7.50 13.53
C ASP A 312 -29.17 8.52 14.41
N GLY A 313 -28.89 9.82 14.21
CA GLY A 313 -29.52 10.93 14.94
C GLY A 313 -28.81 11.32 16.23
N GLU A 314 -27.76 10.58 16.61
CA GLU A 314 -26.93 10.87 17.78
C GLU A 314 -25.62 11.54 17.36
N ILE A 315 -25.25 12.63 18.04
CA ILE A 315 -23.98 13.32 17.78
C ILE A 315 -22.86 12.62 18.55
N VAL A 316 -21.97 11.94 17.82
CA VAL A 316 -20.81 11.25 18.36
C VAL A 316 -19.58 12.14 18.24
N PRO A 317 -18.97 12.60 19.36
CA PRO A 317 -17.74 13.38 19.31
C PRO A 317 -16.54 12.48 18.96
N LEU A 318 -15.75 12.91 17.99
CA LEU A 318 -14.55 12.23 17.48
C LEU A 318 -13.35 13.19 17.46
N PRO A 319 -12.93 13.75 18.60
CA PRO A 319 -11.78 14.66 18.63
C PRO A 319 -10.47 13.88 18.40
N PHE A 320 -9.35 14.61 18.27
CA PHE A 320 -8.03 13.99 18.33
C PHE A 320 -7.87 13.18 19.64
N ASN A 321 -7.59 11.88 19.52
CA ASN A 321 -7.76 10.93 20.60
C ASN A 321 -6.44 10.69 21.36
N LEU A 322 -6.35 11.23 22.58
CA LEU A 322 -5.14 11.16 23.40
C LEU A 322 -4.86 9.78 24.00
N GLU A 323 -5.88 8.95 24.19
CA GLU A 323 -5.68 7.58 24.65
C GLU A 323 -5.04 6.74 23.55
N ILE A 324 -5.43 6.95 22.29
CA ILE A 324 -4.77 6.33 21.14
C ILE A 324 -3.33 6.82 21.01
N LEU A 325 -3.09 8.13 21.14
CA LEU A 325 -1.73 8.69 21.12
C LEU A 325 -0.84 8.06 22.20
N LYS A 326 -1.36 7.86 23.41
CA LYS A 326 -0.64 7.15 24.48
C LYS A 326 -0.32 5.72 24.06
N TRP A 327 -1.26 5.02 23.46
CA TRP A 327 -1.04 3.68 22.91
C TRP A 327 0.08 3.64 21.86
N ALA A 328 0.06 4.57 20.91
CA ALA A 328 1.07 4.69 19.86
C ALA A 328 2.46 4.99 20.42
N LYS A 329 2.57 5.83 21.45
CA LYS A 329 3.84 6.08 22.17
C LYS A 329 4.42 4.80 22.80
N GLU A 330 3.59 3.95 23.40
CA GLU A 330 4.04 2.64 23.89
C GLU A 330 4.46 1.71 22.74
N THR A 331 3.75 1.73 21.61
CA THR A 331 4.16 0.97 20.41
C THR A 331 5.53 1.42 19.90
N GLN A 332 5.80 2.73 19.85
CA GLN A 332 7.11 3.26 19.46
C GLN A 332 8.22 2.78 20.40
N LYS A 333 7.96 2.67 21.71
CA LYS A 333 8.92 2.07 22.66
C LYS A 333 9.16 0.59 22.36
N VAL A 334 8.12 -0.19 22.05
CA VAL A 334 8.30 -1.61 21.66
C VAL A 334 9.20 -1.69 20.42
N LEU A 335 8.90 -0.90 19.39
CA LEU A 335 9.66 -0.87 18.14
C LEU A 335 11.12 -0.45 18.34
N SER A 336 11.42 0.44 19.30
CA SER A 336 12.80 0.90 19.55
C SER A 336 13.68 -0.15 20.23
N HIS A 337 13.10 -1.14 20.90
CA HIS A 337 13.83 -2.22 21.58
C HIS A 337 13.94 -3.50 20.74
N ALA A 338 13.31 -3.53 19.56
CA ALA A 338 13.31 -4.68 18.67
C ALA A 338 14.72 -5.05 18.23
N LYS A 339 15.03 -6.36 18.22
CA LYS A 339 16.30 -6.92 17.73
C LYS A 339 16.01 -8.14 16.88
N VAL A 340 16.72 -8.28 15.77
CA VAL A 340 16.63 -9.47 14.93
C VAL A 340 17.32 -10.63 15.66
N PRO A 341 16.64 -11.78 15.86
CA PRO A 341 17.26 -12.94 16.48
C PRO A 341 18.41 -13.50 15.65
N SER A 342 19.39 -14.13 16.30
CA SER A 342 20.67 -14.53 15.69
C SER A 342 20.56 -15.51 14.50
N GLY A 343 19.46 -16.27 14.43
CA GLY A 343 19.17 -17.20 13.33
C GLY A 343 18.24 -16.66 12.24
N VAL A 344 17.88 -15.38 12.27
CA VAL A 344 16.97 -14.75 11.30
C VAL A 344 17.72 -13.68 10.51
N LYS A 345 17.51 -13.65 9.19
CA LYS A 345 18.05 -12.59 8.34
C LYS A 345 17.00 -11.53 8.08
N PHE A 346 17.42 -10.27 8.10
CA PHE A 346 16.56 -9.13 7.81
C PHE A 346 17.05 -8.38 6.56
N TYR A 347 16.12 -8.05 5.68
CA TYR A 347 16.34 -7.29 4.46
C TYR A 347 15.36 -6.12 4.41
N ASN A 348 15.84 -4.96 3.98
CA ASN A 348 15.02 -3.76 3.86
C ASN A 348 15.08 -3.25 2.42
N ILE A 349 13.92 -3.08 1.79
CA ILE A 349 13.74 -2.51 0.46
C ILE A 349 12.90 -1.24 0.65
N TYR A 350 13.34 -0.11 0.12
CA TYR A 350 12.66 1.18 0.27
C TYR A 350 12.72 1.97 -1.02
N GLY A 351 11.70 2.79 -1.29
CA GLY A 351 11.68 3.65 -2.46
C GLY A 351 12.52 4.91 -2.28
N ILE A 352 13.08 5.41 -3.38
CA ILE A 352 13.83 6.67 -3.47
C ILE A 352 13.43 7.39 -4.77
N ASN A 353 13.88 8.63 -4.91
CA ASN A 353 13.71 9.52 -6.05
C ASN A 353 12.27 9.97 -6.34
N LEU A 354 11.35 9.88 -5.35
CA LEU A 354 10.05 10.54 -5.42
C LEU A 354 9.91 11.64 -4.38
N GLU A 355 9.34 12.77 -4.80
CA GLU A 355 8.94 13.84 -3.89
C GLU A 355 7.94 13.29 -2.88
N THR A 356 8.36 13.22 -1.63
CA THR A 356 7.60 12.56 -0.58
C THR A 356 7.22 13.54 0.53
N PRO A 357 5.92 13.71 0.83
CA PRO A 357 5.44 14.65 1.85
C PRO A 357 6.11 14.46 3.21
N HIS A 358 6.91 15.44 3.61
CA HIS A 358 7.67 15.41 4.85
C HIS A 358 7.16 16.43 5.87
N SER A 359 6.86 17.65 5.43
CA SER A 359 6.20 18.68 6.24
C SER A 359 4.94 19.14 5.53
N VAL A 360 3.99 19.68 6.28
CA VAL A 360 2.71 20.16 5.74
C VAL A 360 2.49 21.59 6.16
N CYS A 361 2.08 22.43 5.21
CA CYS A 361 1.81 23.84 5.40
C CYS A 361 0.36 24.19 5.02
N TYR A 362 -0.31 25.00 5.84
CA TYR A 362 -1.68 25.47 5.64
C TYR A 362 -1.77 26.99 5.55
N GLY A 363 -2.67 27.46 4.68
CA GLY A 363 -2.86 28.88 4.39
C GLY A 363 -1.77 29.47 3.50
N SER A 364 -1.84 30.78 3.27
CA SER A 364 -0.82 31.57 2.56
C SER A 364 -0.74 32.99 3.12
N GLU A 365 0.18 33.81 2.62
CA GLU A 365 0.22 35.24 2.92
C GLU A 365 -1.06 35.98 2.49
N GLU A 366 -1.73 35.51 1.43
CA GLU A 366 -2.99 36.10 0.95
C GLU A 366 -4.22 35.53 1.66
N THR A 367 -4.12 34.29 2.15
CA THR A 367 -5.22 33.57 2.80
C THR A 367 -4.73 32.86 4.07
N PRO A 368 -4.43 33.62 5.15
CA PRO A 368 -3.98 33.04 6.41
C PRO A 368 -5.12 32.31 7.14
N VAL A 369 -4.78 31.32 7.94
CA VAL A 369 -5.71 30.59 8.80
C VAL A 369 -6.05 31.45 10.01
N THR A 370 -7.33 31.82 10.17
CA THR A 370 -7.78 32.66 11.28
C THR A 370 -8.09 31.83 12.51
N HIS A 371 -8.85 30.73 12.35
CA HIS A 371 -9.20 29.80 13.42
C HIS A 371 -8.64 28.41 13.13
N LEU A 372 -8.02 27.75 14.11
CA LEU A 372 -7.42 26.43 13.89
C LEU A 372 -8.47 25.36 13.53
N GLN A 373 -9.73 25.56 13.91
CA GLN A 373 -10.86 24.70 13.54
C GLN A 373 -11.20 24.77 12.04
N GLU A 374 -10.62 25.73 11.29
CA GLU A 374 -10.77 25.82 9.84
C GLU A 374 -9.77 24.93 9.09
N LEU A 375 -8.68 24.48 9.74
CA LEU A 375 -7.64 23.67 9.12
C LEU A 375 -8.15 22.47 8.30
N PRO A 376 -9.21 21.74 8.73
CA PRO A 376 -9.76 20.66 7.93
C PRO A 376 -10.25 21.05 6.54
N PHE A 377 -10.58 22.32 6.33
CA PHE A 377 -11.11 22.86 5.08
C PHE A 377 -10.04 23.53 4.21
N PHE A 378 -8.83 23.75 4.73
CA PHE A 378 -7.70 24.26 3.94
C PHE A 378 -7.07 23.14 3.11
N GLN A 379 -6.63 23.46 1.90
CA GLN A 379 -5.80 22.53 1.13
C GLN A 379 -4.38 22.52 1.70
N PRO A 380 -3.81 21.34 2.01
CA PRO A 380 -2.42 21.25 2.45
C PRO A 380 -1.47 21.51 1.29
N THR A 381 -0.36 22.18 1.59
CA THR A 381 0.83 22.21 0.73
C THR A 381 1.93 21.40 1.39
N TYR A 382 2.74 20.69 0.61
CA TYR A 382 3.76 19.80 1.16
C TYR A 382 5.15 20.33 0.89
N VAL A 383 6.02 20.24 1.91
CA VAL A 383 7.46 20.29 1.71
C VAL A 383 7.93 18.86 1.63
N CYS A 384 8.48 18.49 0.47
CA CYS A 384 8.85 17.13 0.16
C CYS A 384 10.33 16.86 0.41
N VAL A 385 10.64 15.59 0.70
CA VAL A 385 12.00 15.05 0.73
C VAL A 385 12.05 13.79 -0.14
N ASP A 386 13.24 13.20 -0.29
CA ASP A 386 13.43 11.94 -1.00
C ASP A 386 12.68 10.77 -0.32
N GLY A 387 12.04 9.92 -1.11
CA GLY A 387 11.28 8.76 -0.64
C GLY A 387 10.52 8.06 -1.75
N ASP A 388 9.40 7.41 -1.40
CA ASP A 388 8.56 6.61 -2.29
C ASP A 388 7.22 7.29 -2.67
N GLY A 389 7.08 8.58 -2.39
CA GLY A 389 5.84 9.35 -2.56
C GLY A 389 4.93 9.35 -1.33
N THR A 390 5.15 8.46 -0.36
CA THR A 390 4.41 8.41 0.92
C THR A 390 5.33 8.42 2.14
N VAL A 391 6.36 7.57 2.13
CA VAL A 391 7.30 7.35 3.22
C VAL A 391 8.66 7.96 2.88
N PRO A 392 9.17 8.92 3.68
CA PRO A 392 10.51 9.44 3.49
C PRO A 392 11.56 8.31 3.55
N ALA A 393 12.53 8.32 2.65
CA ALA A 393 13.59 7.30 2.60
C ALA A 393 14.36 7.22 3.94
N GLU A 394 14.56 8.34 4.62
CA GLU A 394 15.16 8.39 5.96
C GLU A 394 14.35 7.56 6.98
N SER A 395 13.01 7.70 6.97
CA SER A 395 12.12 6.93 7.83
C SER A 395 12.20 5.43 7.51
N ALA A 396 12.18 5.08 6.23
CA ALA A 396 12.24 3.69 5.78
C ALA A 396 13.58 3.00 6.08
N LYS A 397 14.68 3.75 6.17
CA LYS A 397 16.00 3.22 6.55
C LYS A 397 16.21 3.14 8.06
N ALA A 398 15.46 3.92 8.84
CA ALA A 398 15.67 4.08 10.28
C ALA A 398 15.07 2.95 11.13
N ASP A 399 15.19 1.71 10.64
CA ASP A 399 14.69 0.49 11.26
C ASP A 399 15.41 0.15 12.57
N GLY A 400 16.68 0.53 12.74
CA GLY A 400 17.46 0.25 13.95
C GLY A 400 17.83 -1.23 14.14
N LEU A 401 17.72 -2.05 13.09
CA LEU A 401 18.01 -3.47 13.07
C LEU A 401 19.33 -3.77 12.34
N HIS A 402 19.89 -4.95 12.58
CA HIS A 402 21.01 -5.44 11.78
C HIS A 402 20.45 -6.10 10.51
N ALA A 403 20.52 -5.37 9.39
CA ALA A 403 20.07 -5.87 8.09
C ALA A 403 21.24 -6.48 7.31
N GLU A 404 20.99 -7.60 6.63
CA GLU A 404 21.92 -8.19 5.67
C GLU A 404 22.11 -7.27 4.45
N ALA A 405 21.04 -6.61 4.02
CA ALA A 405 21.07 -5.60 2.97
C ALA A 405 19.96 -4.56 3.16
N ARG A 406 20.26 -3.34 2.72
CA ARG A 406 19.27 -2.27 2.53
C ARG A 406 19.36 -1.79 1.09
N VAL A 407 18.27 -1.89 0.34
CA VAL A 407 18.22 -1.58 -1.09
C VAL A 407 17.25 -0.44 -1.32
N GLY A 408 17.75 0.69 -1.81
CA GLY A 408 16.93 1.78 -2.31
C GLY A 408 16.55 1.48 -3.77
N VAL A 409 15.26 1.52 -4.09
CA VAL A 409 14.74 1.29 -5.43
C VAL A 409 14.16 2.61 -5.93
N PRO A 410 14.73 3.23 -6.98
CA PRO A 410 14.15 4.44 -7.54
C PRO A 410 12.78 4.13 -8.14
N ALA A 411 11.84 5.07 -8.04
CA ALA A 411 10.69 5.01 -8.93
C ALA A 411 11.18 5.16 -10.38
N PHE A 412 10.83 4.20 -11.22
CA PHE A 412 11.11 4.28 -12.64
C PHE A 412 10.29 5.44 -13.24
N GLU A 413 10.89 6.24 -14.12
CA GLU A 413 10.13 7.19 -14.96
C GLU A 413 9.27 6.38 -15.94
N MET A 414 8.06 6.01 -15.50
CA MET A 414 7.00 5.61 -16.41
C MET A 414 6.36 6.89 -16.95
N GLU A 415 6.86 7.38 -18.10
CA GLU A 415 6.18 8.44 -18.82
C GLU A 415 4.91 7.86 -19.44
N SER A 416 3.75 8.22 -18.89
CA SER A 416 2.47 7.99 -19.53
C SER A 416 2.15 9.18 -20.45
N HIS A 417 2.14 8.97 -21.76
CA HIS A 417 1.72 9.98 -22.73
C HIS A 417 0.34 9.61 -23.28
N GLN A 418 -0.52 10.61 -23.48
CA GLN A 418 -1.77 10.41 -24.21
C GLN A 418 -1.51 10.53 -25.71
N GLU A 419 -1.64 9.41 -26.42
CA GLU A 419 -1.63 9.42 -27.88
C GLU A 419 -3.01 8.99 -28.38
N LYS A 420 -3.68 9.89 -29.13
CA LYS A 420 -5.01 9.68 -29.72
C LYS A 420 -6.10 9.21 -28.74
N GLY A 421 -6.03 9.63 -27.48
CA GLY A 421 -7.06 9.36 -26.46
C GLY A 421 -6.92 8.03 -25.74
N LEU A 422 -5.85 7.25 -25.96
CA LEU A 422 -5.43 6.17 -25.08
C LEU A 422 -4.22 6.60 -24.25
N GLN A 423 -4.17 6.16 -23.00
CA GLN A 423 -2.99 6.30 -22.14
C GLN A 423 -2.00 5.20 -22.53
N VAL A 424 -0.83 5.60 -23.03
CA VAL A 424 0.27 4.69 -23.37
C VAL A 424 1.34 4.84 -22.30
N THR A 425 1.64 3.75 -21.59
CA THR A 425 2.73 3.71 -20.61
C THR A 425 4.02 3.32 -21.32
N SER A 426 4.96 4.27 -21.44
CA SER A 426 6.29 4.01 -21.99
C SER A 426 7.31 3.80 -20.88
N LEU A 427 8.27 2.92 -21.11
CA LEU A 427 9.34 2.59 -20.18
C LEU A 427 10.61 3.21 -20.75
N LYS A 428 11.03 4.36 -20.20
CA LYS A 428 12.24 5.02 -20.67
C LYS A 428 13.43 4.51 -19.89
N GLU A 429 14.20 3.61 -20.50
CA GLU A 429 15.54 3.26 -20.02
C GLU A 429 16.59 3.61 -21.07
N GLU A 430 17.56 4.43 -20.69
CA GLU A 430 18.75 4.68 -21.50
C GLU A 430 19.83 3.66 -21.14
N TRP A 431 20.12 2.73 -22.04
CA TRP A 431 21.21 1.76 -21.87
C TRP A 431 22.47 2.23 -22.61
N GLU A 432 23.57 2.45 -21.89
CA GLU A 432 24.91 2.61 -22.50
C GLU A 432 25.60 1.24 -22.58
N ILE A 433 25.72 0.66 -23.78
CA ILE A 433 26.58 -0.51 -24.01
C ILE A 433 27.98 0.01 -24.34
N VAL A 434 28.91 -0.12 -23.39
CA VAL A 434 30.34 0.13 -23.64
C VAL A 434 30.98 -1.19 -24.09
N SER A 435 31.29 -1.33 -25.38
CA SER A 435 32.06 -2.46 -25.90
C SER A 435 33.56 -2.18 -25.74
N GLU A 436 34.27 -3.01 -24.98
CA GLU A 436 35.72 -3.11 -25.06
C GLU A 436 36.07 -3.89 -26.34
N GLU A 437 36.25 -3.18 -27.45
CA GLU A 437 37.17 -3.54 -28.54
C GLU A 437 37.09 -2.45 -29.63
N GLN A 438 38.15 -1.63 -29.68
CA GLN A 438 38.48 -0.82 -30.85
C GLN A 438 38.90 -1.78 -31.97
N ASP A 439 38.16 -1.84 -33.07
CA ASP A 439 38.74 -1.90 -34.41
C ASP A 439 37.68 -1.75 -35.52
N ASN A 440 38.02 -0.88 -36.48
CA ASN A 440 37.29 -0.52 -37.71
C ASN A 440 36.21 0.56 -37.58
N LEU A 441 36.68 1.78 -37.31
CA LEU A 441 36.08 3.02 -37.80
C LEU A 441 36.18 3.03 -39.33
N ASP A 442 35.08 2.70 -40.00
CA ASP A 442 34.56 3.44 -41.16
C ASP A 442 33.26 2.75 -41.61
N ASP A 443 32.21 3.56 -41.80
CA ASP A 443 30.91 3.21 -42.43
C ASP A 443 29.67 2.91 -41.54
N VAL A 444 29.51 3.58 -40.39
CA VAL A 444 28.25 3.53 -39.60
C VAL A 444 27.55 4.89 -39.44
N ALA A 445 28.21 6.01 -39.75
CA ALA A 445 27.67 7.36 -39.53
C ALA A 445 26.55 7.81 -40.51
N SER A 446 26.11 6.95 -41.44
CA SER A 446 25.07 7.30 -42.43
C SER A 446 23.89 6.33 -42.52
N ARG A 447 23.68 5.46 -41.51
CA ARG A 447 22.51 4.57 -41.51
C ARG A 447 21.34 5.25 -40.81
N ASN A 448 20.15 5.18 -41.41
CA ASN A 448 18.91 5.55 -40.74
C ASN A 448 18.68 4.63 -39.52
N PRO A 449 17.99 5.12 -38.46
CA PRO A 449 17.70 4.31 -37.27
C PRO A 449 17.06 2.98 -37.67
N PHE A 450 17.58 1.88 -37.10
CA PHE A 450 17.04 0.55 -37.36
C PHE A 450 15.86 0.32 -36.42
N VAL A 451 14.67 0.22 -37.00
CA VAL A 451 13.43 -0.04 -36.28
C VAL A 451 13.05 -1.50 -36.50
N SER A 452 13.04 -2.29 -35.44
CA SER A 452 12.59 -3.67 -35.46
C SER A 452 11.37 -3.84 -34.57
N SER A 453 10.26 -4.30 -35.15
CA SER A 453 9.04 -4.61 -34.41
C SER A 453 8.98 -6.08 -34.07
N ILE A 454 8.77 -6.42 -32.80
CA ILE A 454 8.41 -7.76 -32.37
C ILE A 454 6.90 -7.76 -32.12
N SER A 455 6.17 -8.52 -32.95
CA SER A 455 4.73 -8.74 -32.79
C SER A 455 4.50 -10.15 -32.30
N VAL A 456 3.90 -10.30 -31.12
CA VAL A 456 3.49 -11.60 -30.58
C VAL A 456 1.97 -11.69 -30.71
N SER A 457 1.50 -12.54 -31.63
CA SER A 457 0.09 -12.82 -31.83
C SER A 457 -0.27 -14.19 -31.27
N GLN A 458 -1.29 -14.29 -30.42
CA GLN A 458 -1.82 -15.57 -29.96
C GLN A 458 -2.75 -16.15 -31.06
N GLY A 459 -2.32 -17.21 -31.74
CA GLY A 459 -3.09 -17.83 -32.82
C GLY A 459 -4.05 -18.92 -32.34
N GLY A 460 -5.35 -18.81 -32.65
CA GLY A 460 -6.30 -19.93 -32.49
C GLY A 460 -7.79 -19.66 -32.79
N ASN A 461 -8.19 -19.86 -34.06
CA ASN A 461 -9.51 -20.12 -34.65
C ASN A 461 -10.75 -19.21 -34.41
N GLN A 462 -11.05 -18.46 -35.48
CA GLN A 462 -12.36 -17.97 -35.99
C GLN A 462 -13.53 -17.81 -35.00
N GLN A 463 -13.45 -16.78 -34.15
CA GLN A 463 -14.48 -15.73 -33.93
C GLN A 463 -14.26 -14.91 -32.63
N SER A 464 -13.12 -15.02 -31.95
CA SER A 464 -12.74 -14.13 -30.84
C SER A 464 -11.67 -13.11 -31.26
N ALA A 465 -11.78 -11.90 -30.69
CA ALA A 465 -10.89 -10.76 -30.92
C ALA A 465 -9.40 -11.13 -30.78
N ARG A 466 -8.56 -10.64 -31.70
CA ARG A 466 -7.10 -10.80 -31.64
C ARG A 466 -6.52 -9.80 -30.64
N SER A 467 -5.78 -10.27 -29.65
CA SER A 467 -4.82 -9.46 -28.90
C SER A 467 -3.46 -9.56 -29.59
N GLU A 468 -2.90 -8.43 -30.01
CA GLU A 468 -1.56 -8.33 -30.56
C GLU A 468 -0.72 -7.46 -29.62
N ALA A 469 0.40 -7.93 -29.10
CA ALA A 469 1.34 -7.05 -28.39
C ALA A 469 2.39 -6.55 -29.40
N HIS A 470 2.60 -5.23 -29.45
CA HIS A 470 3.61 -4.61 -30.32
C HIS A 470 4.71 -3.98 -29.47
N ALA A 471 5.95 -4.45 -29.66
CA ALA A 471 7.13 -3.79 -29.12
C ALA A 471 8.01 -3.30 -30.27
N THR A 472 8.47 -2.06 -30.20
CA THR A 472 9.37 -1.46 -31.18
C THR A 472 10.72 -1.22 -30.53
N VAL A 473 11.78 -1.78 -31.12
CA VAL A 473 13.17 -1.52 -30.73
C VAL A 473 13.77 -0.57 -31.76
N ILE A 474 14.25 0.59 -31.32
CA ILE A 474 14.91 1.57 -32.17
C ILE A 474 16.39 1.61 -31.79
N VAL A 475 17.26 1.27 -32.75
CA VAL A 475 18.71 1.34 -32.56
C VAL A 475 19.23 2.55 -33.35
N HIS A 476 19.77 3.53 -32.64
CA HIS A 476 20.31 4.74 -33.24
C HIS A 476 21.72 4.51 -33.80
N PRO A 477 22.13 5.29 -34.82
CA PRO A 477 23.48 5.21 -35.37
C PRO A 477 24.50 5.60 -34.31
N GLN A 478 25.66 4.96 -34.35
CA GLN A 478 26.72 5.17 -33.38
C GLN A 478 27.23 6.62 -33.42
N ASN A 479 27.23 7.32 -32.29
CA ASN A 479 27.81 8.66 -32.17
C ASN A 479 28.90 8.64 -31.09
N GLU A 480 30.12 9.07 -31.43
CA GLU A 480 31.28 9.07 -30.53
C GLU A 480 31.61 7.70 -29.88
N GLY A 481 31.38 6.60 -30.61
CA GLY A 481 31.62 5.23 -30.13
C GLY A 481 30.52 4.66 -29.24
N LYS A 482 29.47 5.44 -28.94
CA LYS A 482 28.33 5.03 -28.12
C LYS A 482 27.15 4.62 -28.99
N GLN A 483 26.49 3.51 -28.66
CA GLN A 483 25.29 3.02 -29.33
C GLN A 483 24.08 3.19 -28.40
N HIS A 484 23.07 3.96 -28.85
CA HIS A 484 21.86 4.25 -28.09
C HIS A 484 20.70 3.36 -28.59
N ILE A 485 20.02 2.69 -27.65
CA ILE A 485 18.91 1.76 -27.93
C ILE A 485 17.68 2.20 -27.14
N GLU A 486 16.56 2.41 -27.83
CA GLU A 486 15.27 2.79 -27.27
C GLU A 486 14.27 1.62 -27.43
N LEU A 487 13.53 1.28 -26.38
CA LEU A 487 12.54 0.20 -26.36
C LEU A 487 11.15 0.76 -26.04
N ASN A 488 10.24 0.70 -27.01
CA ASN A 488 8.86 1.14 -26.86
C ASN A 488 7.91 -0.06 -26.84
N ALA A 489 7.28 -0.34 -25.68
CA ALA A 489 6.25 -1.38 -25.55
C ALA A 489 4.86 -0.76 -25.60
N ILE A 490 4.03 -1.16 -26.57
CA ILE A 490 2.64 -0.70 -26.70
C ILE A 490 1.73 -1.85 -26.24
N SER A 491 1.05 -1.68 -25.10
CA SER A 491 -0.04 -2.57 -24.72
C SER A 491 -1.26 -2.30 -25.61
N VAL A 492 -1.80 -3.33 -26.26
CA VAL A 492 -2.95 -3.18 -27.15
C VAL A 492 -4.26 -3.41 -26.41
N SER A 493 -5.15 -2.45 -26.59
CA SER A 493 -6.57 -2.46 -26.25
C SER A 493 -7.35 -3.54 -26.99
N ILE A 494 -8.30 -4.16 -26.31
CA ILE A 494 -9.32 -5.01 -26.94
C ILE A 494 -10.37 -4.06 -27.55
N ASP A 495 -10.44 -3.98 -28.88
CA ASP A 495 -11.53 -3.28 -29.56
C ASP A 495 -12.86 -4.03 -29.36
N ALA A 496 -13.82 -3.32 -28.76
CA ALA A 496 -15.29 -3.47 -28.70
C ALA A 496 -15.94 -4.87 -28.61
#